data_AF-A0A972XV68-F1
#
_entry.id   AF-A0A972XV68-F1
#
_cell.length_a   1.000
_cell.length_b   1.000
_cell.length_c   1.000
_cell.angle_alpha   90.00
_cell.angle_beta   90.00
_cell.angle_gamma   90.00
#
_symmetry.space_group_name_H-M   'P 1'
#
loop_
_entity.id
_entity.type
_entity.pdbx_description
1 polymer ?
#
loop_
_entity_poly.entity_id
_entity_poly.type
_entity_poly.pdbx_seq_one_letter_code
_entity_poly.pdbx_strand_id
1 'polypeptide(L)' 'MFVKVCIVAQWNTTVLIRGEPGAGKKLIAKAIYDNLPRSGVRIIKLNCVALPYNLL' A
#
# COMPACT_ATOMS: atom_id res chain seq x y z
N MET A 1 -14.97 6.83 -5.60
CA MET A 1 -13.84 5.86 -5.59
C MET A 1 -12.89 6.03 -4.39
N PHE A 2 -12.57 7.26 -3.93
CA PHE A 2 -11.55 7.49 -2.87
C PHE A 2 -11.99 7.30 -1.40
N VAL A 3 -13.29 7.25 -1.11
CA VAL A 3 -13.83 7.19 0.28
C VAL A 3 -13.31 5.98 1.07
N LYS A 4 -13.07 4.84 0.40
CA LYS A 4 -12.56 3.64 1.07
C LYS A 4 -11.16 3.80 1.64
N VAL A 5 -10.33 4.68 1.06
CA VAL A 5 -8.94 4.92 1.50
C VAL A 5 -8.92 5.51 2.91
N CYS A 6 -9.69 6.58 3.15
CA CYS A 6 -9.74 7.24 4.46
C CYS A 6 -10.33 6.33 5.53
N ILE A 7 -11.31 5.49 5.16
CA ILE A 7 -11.92 4.54 6.11
C ILE A 7 -10.87 3.53 6.56
N VAL A 8 -10.16 2.86 5.65
CA VAL A 8 -9.20 1.82 6.04
C VAL A 8 -7.93 2.38 6.67
N ALA A 9 -7.53 3.61 6.34
CA ALA A 9 -6.32 4.23 6.87
C ALA A 9 -6.38 4.49 8.39
N GLN A 10 -7.57 4.58 8.98
CA GLN A 10 -7.72 4.76 10.43
C GLN A 10 -7.49 3.49 11.24
N TRP A 11 -7.56 2.31 10.60
CA TRP A 11 -7.50 1.02 11.28
C TRP A 11 -6.17 0.33 11.05
N ASN A 12 -5.68 -0.38 12.07
CA ASN A 12 -4.51 -1.23 11.95
C ASN A 12 -4.87 -2.59 11.34
N THR A 13 -5.29 -2.58 10.07
CA THR A 13 -5.70 -3.79 9.33
C THR A 13 -4.87 -3.99 8.07
N THR A 14 -4.83 -5.22 7.58
CA THR A 14 -4.15 -5.57 6.33
C THR A 14 -5.07 -5.24 5.15
N VAL A 15 -4.56 -4.45 4.19
CA VAL A 15 -5.34 -4.02 3.02
C VAL A 15 -4.80 -4.68 1.75
N LEU A 16 -5.67 -5.37 1.02
CA LEU A 16 -5.36 -5.94 -0.30
C LEU A 16 -5.85 -5.01 -1.42
N ILE A 17 -4.92 -4.49 -2.22
CA ILE A 17 -5.23 -3.62 -3.38
C ILE A 17 -5.27 -4.47 -4.66
N ARG A 18 -6.45 -4.62 -5.25
CA ARG A 18 -6.68 -5.36 -6.50
C ARG A 18 -6.86 -4.41 -7.68
N GLY A 19 -6.65 -4.91 -8.89
CA GLY A 19 -6.78 -4.16 -10.15
C GLY A 19 -5.88 -4.71 -11.26
N GLU A 20 -5.94 -4.13 -12.43
CA GLU A 20 -5.10 -4.49 -13.57
C GLU A 20 -3.65 -4.00 -13.40
N PRO A 21 -2.66 -4.61 -14.10
CA PRO A 21 -1.31 -4.06 -14.17
C PRO A 21 -1.36 -2.66 -14.79
N GLY A 22 -0.64 -1.70 -14.21
CA GLY A 22 -0.64 -0.30 -14.67
C GLY A 22 -1.74 0.59 -14.07
N ALA A 23 -2.74 0.04 -13.36
CA ALA A 23 -3.85 0.80 -12.76
C ALA A 23 -3.47 1.71 -11.56
N GLY A 24 -2.18 1.99 -11.34
CA GLY A 24 -1.74 2.92 -10.30
C GLY A 24 -1.87 2.42 -8.86
N LYS A 25 -1.91 1.10 -8.60
CA LYS A 25 -2.04 0.51 -7.24
C LYS A 25 -1.03 1.06 -6.22
N LYS A 26 0.19 1.40 -6.66
CA LYS A 26 1.23 2.02 -5.82
C LYS A 26 0.81 3.39 -5.28
N LEU A 27 0.03 4.15 -6.05
CA LEU A 27 -0.51 5.45 -5.64
C LEU A 27 -1.59 5.28 -4.57
N ILE A 28 -2.47 4.28 -4.72
CA ILE A 28 -3.47 3.94 -3.69
C ILE A 28 -2.78 3.54 -2.38
N ALA A 29 -1.76 2.67 -2.44
CA ALA A 29 -1.00 2.27 -1.26
C ALA A 29 -0.35 3.47 -0.55
N LYS A 30 0.19 4.42 -1.33
CA LYS A 30 0.75 5.66 -0.80
C LYS A 30 -0.32 6.57 -0.19
N ALA A 31 -1.47 6.70 -0.83
CA ALA A 31 -2.59 7.49 -0.29
C ALA A 31 -3.12 6.92 1.04
N ILE A 32 -3.19 5.58 1.18
CA ILE A 32 -3.54 4.95 2.46
C ILE A 32 -2.50 5.31 3.54
N TYR A 33 -1.21 5.19 3.21
CA TYR A 33 -0.12 5.57 4.12
C TYR A 33 -0.16 7.04 4.54
N ASP A 34 -0.36 7.95 3.58
CA ASP A 34 -0.36 9.39 3.84
C ASP A 34 -1.56 9.81 4.75
N ASN A 35 -2.64 9.01 4.79
CA ASN A 35 -3.83 9.22 5.63
C ASN A 35 -3.84 8.42 6.96
N LEU A 36 -2.82 7.60 7.24
CA LEU A 36 -2.72 6.88 8.51
C LEU A 36 -2.39 7.85 9.66
N PRO A 37 -2.86 7.62 10.91
CA PRO A 37 -2.47 8.40 12.08
C PRO A 37 -0.96 8.31 12.39
N ARG A 38 -0.28 7.30 11.83
CA ARG A 38 1.18 7.09 11.91
C ARG A 38 1.91 7.43 10.61
N SER A 39 1.31 8.27 9.77
CA SER A 39 1.95 8.84 8.57
C SER A 39 3.17 9.66 9.02
N GLY A 40 4.36 9.08 8.86
CA GLY A 40 5.62 9.62 9.40
C GLY A 40 6.63 8.53 9.80
N VAL A 41 6.15 7.31 10.05
CA VAL A 41 7.00 6.15 10.34
C VAL A 41 7.51 5.51 9.05
N ARG A 42 8.78 5.09 9.01
CA ARG A 42 9.42 4.48 7.82
C ARG A 42 8.51 3.46 7.11
N ILE A 43 8.18 3.72 5.85
CA ILE A 43 7.47 2.79 4.97
C ILE A 43 8.45 1.99 4.13
N ILE A 44 8.34 0.65 4.16
CA ILE A 44 9.12 -0.25 3.32
C ILE A 44 8.25 -0.70 2.15
N LYS A 45 8.72 -0.44 0.92
CA LYS A 45 8.04 -0.87 -0.30
C LYS A 45 8.81 -2.06 -0.87
N LEU A 46 8.16 -3.20 -0.97
CA LEU A 46 8.70 -4.39 -1.60
C LEU A 46 7.94 -4.69 -2.90
N ASN A 47 8.67 -5.12 -3.92
CA ASN A 47 8.11 -5.58 -5.17
C ASN A 47 8.48 -7.05 -5.36
N CYS A 48 7.52 -7.96 -5.17
CA CYS A 48 7.78 -9.40 -5.26
C CYS A 48 8.34 -9.84 -6.62
N VAL A 49 8.01 -9.13 -7.70
CA VAL A 49 8.51 -9.45 -9.05
C VAL A 49 9.99 -9.07 -9.23
N ALA A 50 10.47 -8.10 -8.45
CA ALA A 50 11.85 -7.63 -8.54
C ALA A 50 12.79 -8.29 -7.51
N LEU A 51 12.27 -9.17 -6.64
CA LEU A 51 13.08 -9.89 -5.67
C LEU A 51 13.74 -11.10 -6.37
N PRO A 52 15.08 -11.23 -6.36
CA PRO A 52 15.75 -12.40 -6.89
C PRO A 52 15.51 -13.61 -5.99
N TYR A 53 15.33 -14.79 -6.58
CA TYR A 53 15.04 -16.04 -5.88
C TYR A 53 16.14 -16.51 -4.90
N ASN A 54 17.34 -15.93 -4.97
CA ASN A 54 18.49 -16.26 -4.13
C ASN A 54 18.49 -15.61 -2.72
N LEU A 55 17.34 -15.13 -2.22
CA LEU A 55 17.21 -14.56 -0.87
C LEU A 55 16.59 -15.51 0.17
N LEU A 56 16.42 -16.79 -0.16
CA LEU A 56 15.91 -17.85 0.74
C LEU A 56 17.02 -18.76 1.22
#